data_AF-L0IDH2-F1
#
_entry.id   AF-L0IDH2-F1
#
_cell.length_a   1.000
_cell.length_b   1.000
_cell.length_c   1.000
_cell.angle_alpha   90.00
_cell.angle_beta   90.00
_cell.angle_gamma   90.00
#
_symmetry.space_group_name_H-M   'P 1'
#
loop_
_entity.id
_entity.type
_entity.pdbx_description
1 polymer ?
#
loop_
_entity_poly.entity_id
_entity_poly.type
_entity_poly.pdbx_seq_one_letter_code
_entity_poly.pdbx_strand_id
1 'polypeptide(L)'
;MGFGVFDGAIGPQPRLRGPSSLDEEFLAPGIRPIGVQPYERSQLLERVERDGATVGVDIPDRLDVQGEELDLQSFVFEIKRRETIPSGERDRVDQAKRNLRRERVERVERIEEGDITFEEGEELASAIIGIDRALNALENLGPTNLEREQQAQELADRKRWLSFLKKALGEEDDASSRGGR
;
A
#
# COMPACT_ATOMS: atom_id res chain seq x y z
N MET A 1 7.82 87.40 -1.72
CA MET A 1 6.59 86.84 -1.13
C MET A 1 6.63 85.32 -1.27
N GLY A 2 6.22 84.59 -0.24
CA GLY A 2 6.21 83.11 -0.23
C GLY A 2 6.26 82.57 1.19
N PHE A 3 5.09 82.23 1.75
CA PHE A 3 4.93 81.37 2.94
C PHE A 3 5.48 79.96 2.59
N GLY A 4 5.99 79.07 3.46
CA GLY A 4 6.22 78.96 4.90
C GLY A 4 6.71 77.51 5.16
N VAL A 5 6.60 76.82 6.31
CA VAL A 5 6.18 77.09 7.71
C VAL A 5 6.86 75.99 8.59
N PHE A 6 6.85 76.16 9.92
CA PHE A 6 7.05 75.14 10.99
C PHE A 6 8.47 74.73 11.47
N ASP A 7 8.63 75.01 12.76
CA ASP A 7 9.57 74.49 13.77
C ASP A 7 9.34 72.99 14.06
N GLY A 8 10.37 72.27 14.55
CA GLY A 8 10.27 70.85 14.92
C GLY A 8 11.60 70.26 15.44
N ALA A 9 11.64 69.87 16.72
CA ALA A 9 12.87 69.70 17.49
C ALA A 9 13.62 68.35 17.37
N ILE A 10 14.84 68.38 17.88
CA ILE A 10 15.85 67.30 18.02
C ILE A 10 15.40 66.21 19.02
N GLY A 11 15.75 64.94 18.76
CA GLY A 11 15.78 63.88 19.78
C GLY A 11 16.12 62.48 19.26
N PRO A 12 17.27 61.85 19.61
CA PRO A 12 17.58 60.48 19.23
C PRO A 12 16.89 59.47 20.16
N GLN A 13 16.30 58.40 19.59
CA GLN A 13 15.70 57.30 20.37
C GLN A 13 16.66 56.10 20.51
N PRO A 14 16.61 55.36 21.64
CA PRO A 14 17.65 54.41 22.04
C PRO A 14 17.58 53.05 21.32
N ARG A 15 18.72 52.34 21.31
CA ARG A 15 18.80 50.96 20.82
C ARG A 15 18.01 50.01 21.73
N LEU A 16 17.08 49.25 21.16
CA LEU A 16 16.54 48.06 21.83
C LEU A 16 17.46 46.86 21.60
N ARG A 17 18.00 46.36 22.70
CA ARG A 17 18.64 45.06 22.86
C ARG A 17 17.57 43.98 22.72
N GLY A 18 17.71 43.07 21.77
CA GLY A 18 16.78 41.94 21.66
C GLY A 18 16.97 40.93 22.81
N PRO A 19 15.93 40.14 23.17
CA PRO A 19 16.14 38.83 23.74
C PRO A 19 16.65 37.86 22.66
N SER A 20 17.52 36.95 23.07
CA SER A 20 17.96 35.81 22.28
C SER A 20 17.21 34.57 22.76
N SER A 21 17.01 33.62 21.83
CA SER A 21 16.63 32.22 22.10
C SER A 21 15.24 31.91 22.62
N LEU A 22 14.61 30.97 21.90
CA LEU A 22 13.66 29.97 22.40
C LEU A 22 12.30 30.48 22.89
N ASP A 23 11.49 30.97 21.95
CA ASP A 23 10.03 30.87 22.04
C ASP A 23 9.57 29.74 21.10
N GLU A 24 9.47 28.54 21.66
CA GLU A 24 8.56 27.51 21.15
C GLU A 24 7.11 28.04 21.22
N GLU A 25 6.21 27.40 20.48
CA GLU A 25 4.75 27.55 20.62
C GLU A 25 4.12 28.89 20.16
N PHE A 26 3.94 29.01 18.83
CA PHE A 26 2.73 29.65 18.30
C PHE A 26 2.09 28.81 17.19
N LEU A 27 1.73 27.56 17.53
CA LEU A 27 0.80 26.79 16.71
C LEU A 27 -0.59 27.42 16.86
N ALA A 28 -1.06 28.11 15.82
CA ALA A 28 -2.39 28.72 15.84
C ALA A 28 -3.48 27.64 16.07
N PRO A 29 -4.42 27.84 17.01
CA PRO A 29 -5.47 26.85 17.28
C PRO A 29 -6.45 26.78 16.11
N GLY A 30 -6.28 25.79 15.23
CA GLY A 30 -7.24 25.53 14.15
C GLY A 30 -6.71 24.76 12.94
N ILE A 31 -5.39 24.73 12.69
CA ILE A 31 -4.83 23.94 11.57
C ILE A 31 -4.34 22.61 12.11
N ARG A 32 -5.23 21.61 12.11
CA ARG A 32 -4.80 20.21 12.11
C ARG A 32 -3.96 19.97 10.85
N PRO A 33 -2.88 19.17 10.88
CA PRO A 33 -2.29 18.67 9.64
C PRO A 33 -3.39 17.98 8.83
N ILE A 34 -3.38 18.19 7.51
CA ILE A 34 -4.39 17.61 6.62
C ILE A 34 -4.14 16.10 6.48
N GLY A 35 -2.88 15.67 6.60
CA GLY A 35 -2.46 14.28 6.70
C GLY A 35 -2.28 13.75 8.13
N VAL A 36 -1.99 12.44 8.19
CA VAL A 36 -1.89 11.59 9.38
C VAL A 36 -0.79 12.05 10.34
N GLN A 37 -1.12 12.14 11.63
CA GLN A 37 -0.19 12.59 12.66
C GLN A 37 0.84 11.49 12.99
N PRO A 38 2.04 11.83 13.52
CA PRO A 38 3.08 10.84 13.79
C PRO A 38 2.63 9.66 14.67
N TYR A 39 1.81 9.91 15.71
CA TYR A 39 1.28 8.86 16.58
C TYR A 39 0.22 7.98 15.90
N GLU A 40 -0.51 8.52 14.92
CA GLU A 40 -1.49 7.78 14.11
C GLU A 40 -0.75 6.90 13.09
N ARG A 41 0.31 7.45 12.48
CA ARG A 41 1.23 6.73 11.61
C ARG A 41 1.88 5.54 12.31
N SER A 42 2.40 5.74 13.52
CA SER A 42 2.96 4.65 14.34
C SER A 42 1.94 3.54 14.65
N GLN A 43 0.67 3.88 14.92
CA GLN A 43 -0.38 2.88 15.15
C GLN A 43 -0.71 2.07 13.88
N LEU A 44 -0.72 2.71 12.71
CA LEU A 44 -0.92 2.02 11.43
C LEU A 44 0.22 1.04 11.13
N LEU A 45 1.47 1.45 11.37
CA LEU A 45 2.66 0.60 11.19
C LEU A 45 2.68 -0.56 12.19
N GLU A 46 2.47 -0.30 13.49
CA GLU A 46 2.37 -1.35 14.51
C GLU A 46 1.29 -2.38 14.16
N ARG A 47 0.16 -1.94 13.60
CA ARG A 47 -0.92 -2.83 13.17
C ARG A 47 -0.52 -3.78 12.04
N VAL A 48 0.31 -3.36 11.09
CA VAL A 48 0.73 -4.20 9.94
C VAL A 48 1.99 -5.01 10.20
N GLU A 49 2.85 -4.58 11.12
CA GLU A 49 4.08 -5.29 11.49
C GLU A 49 3.87 -6.38 12.55
N ARG A 50 2.77 -6.30 13.31
CA ARG A 50 2.50 -7.22 14.42
C ARG A 50 2.43 -8.69 13.98
N ASP A 51 3.15 -9.54 14.71
CA ASP A 51 3.02 -10.99 14.61
C ASP A 51 1.56 -11.44 14.72
N GLY A 52 1.06 -12.07 13.65
CA GLY A 52 -0.33 -12.52 13.56
C GLY A 52 -1.35 -11.47 13.12
N ALA A 53 -0.94 -10.32 12.56
CA ALA A 53 -1.85 -9.31 12.01
C ALA A 53 -2.87 -9.85 10.97
N THR A 54 -2.61 -11.00 10.36
CA THR A 54 -3.48 -11.69 9.41
C THR A 54 -4.52 -12.63 10.06
N VAL A 55 -4.51 -12.79 11.38
CA VAL A 55 -5.39 -13.71 12.13
C VAL A 55 -6.64 -12.98 12.59
N GLY A 56 -7.82 -13.48 12.21
CA GLY A 56 -9.12 -12.92 12.61
C GLY A 56 -9.52 -11.62 11.90
N VAL A 57 -8.67 -11.07 11.03
CA VAL A 57 -8.97 -9.91 10.19
C VAL A 57 -9.60 -10.35 8.87
N ASP A 58 -10.64 -9.63 8.44
CA ASP A 58 -11.27 -9.82 7.14
C ASP A 58 -10.33 -9.45 5.99
N ILE A 59 -10.43 -10.19 4.88
CA ILE A 59 -9.64 -9.91 3.68
C ILE A 59 -10.40 -8.86 2.87
N PRO A 60 -9.75 -7.76 2.44
CA PRO A 60 -10.34 -6.86 1.44
C PRO A 60 -10.88 -7.65 0.25
N ASP A 61 -12.11 -7.34 -0.18
CA ASP A 61 -12.70 -7.96 -1.37
C ASP A 61 -11.80 -7.72 -2.60
N ARG A 62 -11.20 -6.52 -2.67
CA ARG A 62 -10.39 -6.05 -3.80
C ARG A 62 -9.13 -5.33 -3.37
N LEU A 63 -8.12 -5.31 -4.24
CA LEU A 63 -6.86 -4.60 -4.07
C LEU A 63 -6.21 -4.35 -5.44
N ASP A 64 -5.76 -3.13 -5.72
CA ASP A 64 -5.01 -2.84 -6.94
C ASP A 64 -3.55 -3.32 -6.85
N VAL A 65 -3.10 -4.13 -7.81
CA VAL A 65 -1.71 -4.60 -7.97
C VAL A 65 -1.16 -4.06 -9.28
N GLN A 66 -0.12 -3.24 -9.24
CA GLN A 66 0.54 -2.62 -10.40
C GLN A 66 -0.42 -1.91 -11.38
N GLY A 67 -1.57 -1.44 -10.88
CA GLY A 67 -2.61 -0.78 -11.68
C GLY A 67 -3.75 -1.68 -12.17
N GLU A 68 -3.82 -2.95 -11.73
CA GLU A 68 -4.93 -3.86 -12.03
C GLU A 68 -5.70 -4.30 -10.77
N GLU A 69 -7.03 -4.26 -10.84
CA GLU A 69 -7.95 -4.59 -9.74
C GLU A 69 -8.01 -6.12 -9.52
N LEU A 70 -7.41 -6.61 -8.43
CA LEU A 70 -7.45 -8.01 -7.99
C LEU A 70 -8.59 -8.24 -6.99
N ASP A 71 -9.47 -9.21 -7.27
CA ASP A 71 -10.40 -9.82 -6.28
C ASP A 71 -9.61 -10.68 -5.26
N LEU A 72 -9.03 -10.00 -4.28
CA LEU A 72 -8.08 -10.56 -3.32
C LEU A 72 -8.73 -11.61 -2.41
N GLN A 73 -9.99 -11.40 -2.03
CA GLN A 73 -10.71 -12.34 -1.18
C GLN A 73 -10.96 -13.67 -1.92
N SER A 74 -11.48 -13.62 -3.15
CA SER A 74 -11.67 -14.82 -3.97
C SER A 74 -10.33 -15.51 -4.22
N PHE A 75 -9.27 -14.73 -4.49
CA PHE A 75 -7.90 -15.23 -4.69
C PHE A 75 -7.43 -16.12 -3.53
N VAL A 76 -7.50 -15.61 -2.29
CA VAL A 76 -7.11 -16.37 -1.11
C VAL A 76 -8.00 -17.60 -0.90
N PHE A 77 -9.31 -17.51 -1.16
CA PHE A 77 -10.20 -18.67 -1.00
C PHE A 77 -9.91 -19.80 -2.01
N GLU A 78 -9.71 -19.49 -3.29
CA GLU A 78 -9.40 -20.50 -4.31
C GLU A 78 -8.01 -21.11 -4.13
N ILE A 79 -7.02 -20.35 -3.63
CA ILE A 79 -5.71 -20.88 -3.21
C ILE A 79 -5.88 -21.88 -2.07
N LYS A 80 -6.59 -21.50 -0.99
CA LYS A 80 -6.78 -22.35 0.19
C LYS A 80 -7.64 -23.59 -0.06
N ARG A 81 -8.32 -23.69 -1.20
CA ARG A 81 -9.04 -24.88 -1.67
C ARG A 81 -8.14 -25.90 -2.37
N ARG A 82 -6.87 -25.58 -2.62
CA ARG A 82 -5.89 -26.46 -3.26
C ARG A 82 -4.83 -26.94 -2.26
N GLU A 83 -4.31 -28.12 -2.52
CA GLU A 83 -3.23 -28.72 -1.73
C GLU A 83 -1.85 -28.51 -2.37
N THR A 84 -1.78 -28.31 -3.69
CA THR A 84 -0.51 -28.24 -4.42
C THR A 84 -0.48 -27.26 -5.60
N ILE A 85 0.74 -26.84 -5.98
CA ILE A 85 1.07 -26.04 -7.17
C ILE A 85 1.51 -26.96 -8.32
N PRO A 86 0.66 -27.17 -9.36
CA PRO A 86 1.03 -27.79 -10.62
C PRO A 86 2.37 -27.30 -11.18
N SER A 87 3.18 -28.25 -11.66
CA SER A 87 4.58 -28.05 -12.05
C SER A 87 4.82 -26.87 -13.00
N GLY A 88 4.00 -26.76 -14.06
CA GLY A 88 4.11 -25.71 -15.06
C GLY A 88 3.57 -24.33 -14.65
N GLU A 89 3.08 -24.16 -13.42
CA GLU A 89 2.59 -22.87 -12.91
C GLU A 89 3.47 -22.30 -11.78
N ARG A 90 4.53 -23.01 -11.39
CA ARG A 90 5.44 -22.60 -10.29
C ARG A 90 6.03 -21.22 -10.54
N ASP A 91 6.57 -20.98 -11.73
CA ASP A 91 7.18 -19.70 -12.10
C ASP A 91 6.19 -18.53 -12.01
N ARG A 92 4.92 -18.77 -12.36
CA ARG A 92 3.85 -17.76 -12.26
C ARG A 92 3.45 -17.50 -10.82
N VAL A 93 3.36 -18.54 -9.99
CA VAL A 93 3.13 -18.40 -8.55
C VAL A 93 4.30 -17.68 -7.86
N ASP A 94 5.54 -17.89 -8.31
CA ASP A 94 6.68 -17.19 -7.74
C ASP A 94 6.78 -15.74 -8.25
N GLN A 95 6.35 -15.45 -9.48
CA GLN A 95 6.13 -14.07 -9.94
C GLN A 95 5.00 -13.38 -9.15
N ALA A 96 3.90 -14.09 -8.87
CA ALA A 96 2.80 -13.62 -8.02
C ALA A 96 3.30 -13.12 -6.67
N LYS A 97 4.06 -13.97 -5.97
CA LYS A 97 4.64 -13.66 -4.66
C LYS A 97 5.65 -12.50 -4.72
N ARG A 98 6.32 -12.29 -5.86
CA ARG A 98 7.22 -11.12 -6.05
C ARG A 98 6.44 -9.83 -6.20
N ASN A 99 5.39 -9.82 -7.04
CA ASN A 99 4.52 -8.66 -7.24
C ASN A 99 3.87 -8.26 -5.90
N LEU A 100 3.22 -9.21 -5.22
CA LEU A 100 2.61 -9.01 -3.90
C LEU A 100 3.59 -8.48 -2.85
N ARG A 101 4.82 -9.02 -2.76
CA ARG A 101 5.82 -8.48 -1.82
C ARG A 101 6.26 -7.07 -2.14
N ARG A 102 6.30 -6.67 -3.42
CA ARG A 102 6.60 -5.28 -3.82
C ARG A 102 5.46 -4.34 -3.40
N GLU A 103 4.22 -4.70 -3.75
CA GLU A 103 3.00 -3.97 -3.38
C GLU A 103 2.84 -3.79 -1.87
N ARG A 104 3.32 -4.75 -1.06
CA ARG A 104 3.40 -4.63 0.40
C ARG A 104 4.34 -3.50 0.81
N VAL A 105 5.57 -3.51 0.29
CA VAL A 105 6.62 -2.54 0.61
C VAL A 105 6.19 -1.14 0.19
N GLU A 106 5.70 -0.96 -1.05
CA GLU A 106 5.24 0.34 -1.56
C GLU A 106 4.09 0.93 -0.72
N ARG A 107 3.20 0.09 -0.17
CA ARG A 107 2.15 0.54 0.77
C ARG A 107 2.68 0.88 2.15
N VAL A 108 3.66 0.13 2.67
CA VAL A 108 4.33 0.45 3.94
C VAL A 108 5.06 1.79 3.81
N GLU A 109 5.88 1.97 2.77
CA GLU A 109 6.56 3.24 2.45
C GLU A 109 5.56 4.40 2.33
N ARG A 110 4.39 4.17 1.73
CA ARG A 110 3.31 5.20 1.67
C ARG A 110 2.71 5.52 3.04
N ILE A 111 2.60 4.55 3.95
CA ILE A 111 2.24 4.82 5.36
C ILE A 111 3.40 5.47 6.10
N GLU A 112 4.67 5.20 5.79
CA GLU A 112 5.84 5.78 6.48
C GLU A 112 6.13 7.23 6.07
N GLU A 113 6.09 7.54 4.77
CA GLU A 113 6.57 8.81 4.22
C GLU A 113 5.46 9.65 3.54
N GLY A 114 4.34 9.02 3.14
CA GLY A 114 3.30 9.69 2.36
C GLY A 114 2.53 10.77 3.13
N ASP A 115 2.16 11.85 2.44
CA ASP A 115 1.15 12.82 2.91
C ASP A 115 -0.24 12.25 2.59
N ILE A 116 -0.76 11.44 3.52
CA ILE A 116 -2.04 10.73 3.44
C ILE A 116 -2.88 11.06 4.66
N THR A 117 -4.21 11.03 4.54
CA THR A 117 -5.12 11.10 5.69
C THR A 117 -5.04 9.82 6.54
N PHE A 118 -5.61 9.84 7.75
CA PHE A 118 -5.72 8.63 8.58
C PHE A 118 -6.61 7.56 7.92
N GLU A 119 -7.68 7.96 7.23
CA GLU A 119 -8.62 7.07 6.53
C GLU A 119 -7.91 6.31 5.38
N GLU A 120 -7.18 7.03 4.52
CA GLU A 120 -6.31 6.40 3.50
C GLU A 120 -5.24 5.50 4.13
N GLY A 121 -4.73 5.86 5.31
CA GLY A 121 -3.80 5.04 6.09
C GLY A 121 -4.42 3.73 6.59
N GLU A 122 -5.68 3.74 7.04
CA GLU A 122 -6.41 2.53 7.42
C GLU A 122 -6.70 1.63 6.22
N GLU A 123 -7.04 2.20 5.06
CA GLU A 123 -7.20 1.45 3.80
C GLU A 123 -5.89 0.78 3.38
N LEU A 124 -4.77 1.51 3.39
CA LEU A 124 -3.43 0.96 3.11
C LEU A 124 -3.05 -0.13 4.10
N ALA A 125 -3.32 0.04 5.39
CA ALA A 125 -3.04 -0.98 6.41
C ALA A 125 -3.88 -2.25 6.21
N SER A 126 -5.16 -2.10 5.86
CA SER A 126 -6.06 -3.20 5.52
C SER A 126 -5.56 -3.97 4.28
N ALA A 127 -5.14 -3.23 3.25
CA ALA A 127 -4.56 -3.78 2.03
C ALA A 127 -3.26 -4.57 2.29
N ILE A 128 -2.35 -4.06 3.13
CA ILE A 128 -1.12 -4.77 3.55
C ILE A 128 -1.45 -6.10 4.24
N ILE A 129 -2.40 -6.10 5.18
CA ILE A 129 -2.84 -7.33 5.89
C ILE A 129 -3.43 -8.35 4.90
N GLY A 130 -4.19 -7.89 3.91
CA GLY A 130 -4.70 -8.72 2.81
C GLY A 130 -3.57 -9.37 1.99
N ILE A 131 -2.56 -8.58 1.61
CA ILE A 131 -1.37 -9.05 0.88
C ILE A 131 -0.61 -10.10 1.69
N ASP A 132 -0.33 -9.83 2.97
CA ASP A 132 0.40 -10.76 3.84
C ASP A 132 -0.36 -12.09 3.99
N ARG A 133 -1.68 -12.04 4.06
CA ARG A 133 -2.52 -13.23 4.10
C ARG A 133 -2.52 -14.03 2.79
N ALA A 134 -2.45 -13.34 1.65
CA ALA A 134 -2.31 -13.98 0.33
C ALA A 134 -0.93 -14.63 0.15
N LEU A 135 0.14 -13.96 0.58
CA LEU A 135 1.50 -14.51 0.60
C LEU A 135 1.58 -15.77 1.46
N ASN A 136 1.07 -15.71 2.70
CA ASN A 136 0.97 -16.87 3.58
C ASN A 136 0.21 -18.05 2.93
N ALA A 137 -0.89 -17.79 2.21
CA ALA A 137 -1.63 -18.84 1.52
C ALA A 137 -0.82 -19.46 0.36
N LEU A 138 -0.10 -18.65 -0.42
CA LEU A 138 0.77 -19.10 -1.52
C LEU A 138 2.04 -19.81 -1.06
N GLU A 139 2.54 -19.52 0.14
CA GLU A 139 3.72 -20.17 0.74
C GLU A 139 3.39 -21.53 1.37
N ASN A 140 2.19 -21.70 1.91
CA ASN A 140 1.73 -22.97 2.48
C ASN A 140 1.31 -24.01 1.43
N LEU A 141 1.19 -23.64 0.14
CA LEU A 141 0.96 -24.61 -0.94
C LEU A 141 2.22 -25.42 -1.25
N GLY A 142 2.10 -26.75 -1.16
CA GLY A 142 3.20 -27.64 -1.52
C GLY A 142 3.48 -27.69 -3.03
N PRO A 143 4.72 -27.93 -3.48
CA PRO A 143 4.98 -28.28 -4.87
C PRO A 143 4.29 -29.62 -5.20
N THR A 144 3.55 -29.71 -6.31
CA THR A 144 2.99 -31.01 -6.74
C THR A 144 4.13 -32.01 -6.99
N ASN A 145 4.05 -33.20 -6.38
CA ASN A 145 4.96 -34.31 -6.71
C ASN A 145 4.57 -34.92 -8.06
N LEU A 146 5.54 -35.13 -8.94
CA LEU A 146 5.33 -35.55 -10.34
C LEU A 146 4.75 -36.97 -10.48
N GLU A 147 4.76 -37.77 -9.41
CA GLU A 147 4.43 -39.20 -9.45
C GLU A 147 2.92 -39.54 -9.32
N ARG A 148 2.00 -38.56 -9.39
CA ARG A 148 0.56 -38.79 -9.15
C ARG A 148 -0.45 -38.20 -10.15
N GLU A 149 -0.04 -37.66 -11.30
CA GLU A 149 -1.03 -37.16 -12.30
C GLU A 149 -1.87 -38.33 -12.87
N GLN A 150 -3.13 -38.45 -12.41
CA GLN A 150 -4.14 -39.29 -13.07
C GLN A 150 -4.91 -38.43 -14.07
N GLN A 151 -4.40 -38.48 -15.30
CA GLN A 151 -4.73 -37.59 -16.40
C GLN A 151 -6.17 -37.76 -16.89
N ALA A 152 -7.04 -36.79 -16.58
CA ALA A 152 -8.14 -36.33 -17.45
C ALA A 152 -8.87 -35.11 -16.85
N GLN A 153 -9.30 -35.22 -15.58
CA GLN A 153 -10.05 -34.15 -14.90
C GLN A 153 -9.15 -32.94 -14.54
N GLU A 154 -7.87 -33.20 -14.26
CA GLU A 154 -6.86 -32.19 -13.91
C GLU A 154 -6.67 -31.10 -14.97
N LEU A 155 -6.85 -31.40 -16.27
CA LEU A 155 -6.62 -30.40 -17.33
C LEU A 155 -7.62 -29.25 -17.32
N ALA A 156 -8.89 -29.53 -16.98
CA ALA A 156 -9.92 -28.50 -16.89
C ALA A 156 -9.73 -27.63 -15.64
N ASP A 157 -9.42 -28.26 -14.50
CA ASP A 157 -9.21 -27.55 -13.24
C ASP A 157 -7.85 -26.83 -13.20
N ARG A 158 -6.83 -27.32 -13.92
CA ARG A 158 -5.59 -26.57 -14.19
C ARG A 158 -5.88 -25.36 -15.08
N LYS A 159 -6.65 -25.50 -16.17
CA LYS A 159 -7.05 -24.37 -17.04
C LYS A 159 -7.88 -23.31 -16.31
N ARG A 160 -8.82 -23.70 -15.46
CA ARG A 160 -9.61 -22.77 -14.64
C ARG A 160 -8.72 -21.98 -13.68
N TRP A 161 -7.80 -22.66 -13.00
CA TRP A 161 -6.86 -22.06 -12.06
C TRP A 161 -5.80 -21.19 -12.76
N LEU A 162 -5.32 -21.60 -13.93
CA LEU A 162 -4.51 -20.82 -14.86
C LEU A 162 -5.15 -19.46 -15.17
N SER A 163 -6.39 -19.47 -15.65
CA SER A 163 -7.15 -18.25 -15.98
C SER A 163 -7.38 -17.37 -14.76
N PHE A 164 -7.59 -18.00 -13.60
CA PHE A 164 -7.77 -17.32 -12.33
C PHE A 164 -6.49 -16.64 -11.84
N LEU A 165 -5.35 -17.34 -11.82
CA LEU A 165 -4.05 -16.76 -11.46
C LEU A 165 -3.66 -15.62 -12.41
N LYS A 166 -3.87 -15.77 -13.73
CA LYS A 166 -3.62 -14.68 -14.69
C LYS A 166 -4.44 -13.43 -14.36
N LYS A 167 -5.75 -13.58 -14.20
CA LYS A 167 -6.66 -12.47 -13.85
C LYS A 167 -6.31 -11.85 -12.50
N ALA A 168 -5.81 -12.64 -11.55
CA ALA A 168 -5.52 -12.19 -10.20
C ALA A 168 -4.17 -11.45 -10.05
N LEU A 169 -3.31 -11.44 -11.06
CA LEU A 169 -1.91 -11.00 -10.91
C LEU A 169 -1.48 -9.90 -11.89
N GLY A 170 -2.43 -9.40 -12.66
CA GLY A 170 -2.21 -8.35 -13.66
C GLY A 170 -1.29 -8.78 -14.78
N GLU A 171 -1.70 -9.82 -15.53
CA GLU A 171 -1.07 -10.12 -16.81
C GLU A 171 -2.11 -10.63 -17.81
N GLU A 172 -2.96 -9.70 -18.26
CA GLU A 172 -3.67 -9.84 -19.53
C GLU A 172 -2.64 -9.90 -20.67
N ASP A 173 -2.75 -10.90 -21.57
CA ASP A 173 -1.79 -11.07 -22.65
C ASP A 173 -1.79 -9.84 -23.59
N ASP A 174 -0.74 -9.02 -23.52
CA ASP A 174 -0.50 -7.77 -24.27
C ASP A 174 -0.21 -8.02 -25.77
N ALA A 175 -1.13 -8.77 -26.40
CA ALA A 175 -0.96 -9.47 -27.66
C ALA A 175 -2.10 -9.19 -28.68
N SER A 176 -3.07 -8.33 -28.35
CA SER A 176 -4.25 -8.07 -29.20
C SER A 176 -4.50 -6.60 -29.57
N SER A 177 -3.52 -5.69 -29.36
CA SER A 177 -3.57 -4.31 -29.86
C SER A 177 -2.35 -3.92 -30.72
N ARG A 178 -2.05 -4.71 -31.75
CA ARG A 178 -1.19 -4.30 -32.88
C ARG A 178 -1.78 -4.79 -34.19
N GLY A 179 -2.43 -3.91 -34.95
CA GLY A 179 -2.91 -4.26 -36.29
C GLY A 179 -4.14 -3.51 -36.81
N GLY A 180 -4.26 -2.21 -36.57
CA GLY A 180 -5.20 -1.39 -37.36
C GLY A 180 -4.81 -1.40 -38.83
N ARG A 181 -5.77 -1.71 -39.71
CA ARG A 181 -5.70 -1.59 -41.17
C ARG A 181 -7.05 -1.15 -41.70
#